data_AF-A0A955EE28-F1
#
_entry.id   AF-A0A955EE28-F1
#
_cell.length_a   1.000
_cell.length_b   1.000
_cell.length_c   1.000
_cell.angle_alpha   90.00
_cell.angle_beta   90.00
_cell.angle_gamma   90.00
#
_symmetry.space_group_name_H-M   'P 1'
#
loop_
_entity.id
_entity.type
_entity.pdbx_description
1 polymer ?
#
loop_
_entity_poly.entity_id
_entity_poly.type
_entity_poly.pdbx_seq_one_letter_code
_entity_poly.pdbx_strand_id
1 'polypeptide(L)'
;MALAQRMVGGIALSLLASSALAQIVNINALTTTPVTLSLDAGAYRVLPINSAGGGLYDAWLAWDVVNCSDPQGCAATAPTTVMGWINRYAITSSEIAAASAGGLPLAPVSSAPTLPASPYSHFLVSGSTRRVVVWDGYVYPTSGPAFAAADVATFTLASASSVVFSHLDPLVTDNEGGMSLRVERLPACPGDADFNGVVNFTDLTILLEAWGTDEAAADFNGDGLVNFADLNSLLDAWGQVCG
;
A
#
# COMPACT_ATOMS: atom_id res chain seq x y z
N MET A 1 -34.94 25.24 49.43
CA MET A 1 -35.48 25.16 48.06
C MET A 1 -34.39 25.69 47.12
N ALA A 2 -33.55 24.77 46.64
CA ALA A 2 -33.42 24.37 45.22
C ALA A 2 -32.77 25.47 44.35
N LEU A 3 -31.45 25.41 44.11
CA LEU A 3 -30.68 24.62 43.14
C LEU A 3 -30.51 25.31 41.76
N ALA A 4 -29.25 25.25 41.30
CA ALA A 4 -28.80 25.03 39.92
C ALA A 4 -28.28 26.24 39.12
N GLN A 5 -26.95 26.40 39.18
CA GLN A 5 -26.13 26.91 38.07
C GLN A 5 -26.43 26.10 36.81
N ARG A 6 -26.90 26.77 35.75
CA ARG A 6 -26.99 26.18 34.41
C ARG A 6 -25.62 26.20 33.75
N MET A 7 -24.91 25.09 33.84
CA MET A 7 -23.97 24.69 32.79
C MET A 7 -24.79 24.25 31.58
N VAL A 8 -24.55 24.88 30.43
CA VAL A 8 -24.83 24.29 29.11
C VAL A 8 -23.48 24.43 28.41
N GLY A 9 -22.64 23.40 28.43
CA GLY A 9 -22.88 22.15 27.72
C GLY A 9 -22.33 22.36 26.31
N GLY A 10 -21.00 22.45 26.20
CA GLY A 10 -20.31 22.52 24.92
C GLY A 10 -20.66 21.30 24.11
N ILE A 11 -21.15 21.53 22.89
CA ILE A 11 -21.37 20.48 21.90
C ILE A 11 -19.99 19.92 21.59
N ALA A 12 -19.68 18.75 22.15
CA ALA A 12 -18.59 17.93 21.68
C ALA A 12 -18.95 17.52 20.25
N LEU A 13 -18.39 18.25 19.29
CA LEU A 13 -18.36 17.84 17.90
C LEU A 13 -17.47 16.59 17.86
N SER A 14 -18.09 15.42 17.96
CA SER A 14 -17.41 14.16 17.66
C SER A 14 -16.92 14.26 16.22
N LEU A 15 -15.61 14.47 16.04
CA LEU A 15 -14.96 14.27 14.75
C LEU A 15 -15.19 12.80 14.40
N LEU A 16 -16.15 12.56 13.51
CA LEU A 16 -16.17 11.33 12.73
C LEU A 16 -14.81 11.28 12.02
N ALA A 17 -14.05 10.21 12.24
CA ALA A 17 -12.82 9.95 11.52
C ALA A 17 -13.11 10.13 10.03
N SER A 18 -12.47 11.13 9.41
CA SER A 18 -12.57 11.38 7.98
C SER A 18 -11.97 10.18 7.27
N SER A 19 -12.78 9.21 6.86
CA SER A 19 -12.37 8.28 5.81
C SER A 19 -12.16 9.12 4.56
N ALA A 20 -10.91 9.46 4.26
CA ALA A 20 -10.56 10.10 3.01
C ALA A 20 -11.14 9.24 1.88
N LEU A 21 -11.99 9.82 1.05
CA LEU A 21 -12.56 9.16 -0.12
C LEU A 21 -11.42 8.52 -0.94
N ALA A 22 -11.60 7.26 -1.30
CA ALA A 22 -10.64 6.53 -2.12
C ALA A 22 -10.29 7.34 -3.38
N GLN A 23 -9.00 7.51 -3.66
CA GLN A 23 -8.51 8.29 -4.79
C GLN A 23 -8.09 7.35 -5.92
N ILE A 24 -8.59 7.60 -7.14
CA ILE A 24 -8.19 6.82 -8.32
C ILE A 24 -7.02 7.52 -9.02
N VAL A 25 -5.96 6.76 -9.22
CA VAL A 25 -4.74 7.13 -9.95
C VAL A 25 -4.72 6.38 -11.26
N ASN A 26 -4.71 7.11 -12.39
CA ASN A 26 -4.62 6.53 -13.72
C ASN A 26 -3.27 6.88 -14.34
N ILE A 27 -2.34 5.94 -14.33
CA ILE A 27 -1.01 6.08 -14.92
C ILE A 27 -1.12 5.75 -16.42
N ASN A 28 -0.89 6.74 -17.28
CA ASN A 28 -0.87 6.55 -18.73
C ASN A 28 0.52 6.09 -19.19
N ALA A 29 0.64 4.87 -19.73
CA ALA A 29 1.92 4.31 -20.15
C ALA A 29 2.51 5.00 -21.40
N LEU A 30 1.70 5.77 -22.13
CA LEU A 30 2.11 6.52 -23.33
C LEU A 30 2.87 7.81 -23.01
N THR A 31 3.01 8.15 -21.73
CA THR A 31 3.69 9.38 -21.27
C THR A 31 4.58 9.07 -20.08
N THR A 32 5.64 9.84 -19.88
CA THR A 32 6.46 9.76 -18.65
C THR A 32 5.90 10.61 -17.51
N THR A 33 4.73 11.24 -17.71
CA THR A 33 4.11 12.12 -16.72
C THR A 33 3.54 11.27 -15.59
N PRO A 34 4.05 11.41 -14.35
CA PRO A 34 3.50 10.66 -13.23
C PRO A 34 2.19 11.29 -12.75
N VAL A 35 1.45 10.53 -11.96
CA VAL A 35 0.30 11.04 -11.19
C VAL A 35 0.76 11.31 -9.77
N THR A 36 0.37 12.45 -9.21
CA THR A 36 0.79 12.86 -7.87
C THR A 36 -0.43 13.07 -6.98
N LEU A 37 -0.40 12.49 -5.79
CA LEU A 37 -1.37 12.73 -4.72
C LEU A 37 -0.70 13.45 -3.55
N SER A 38 -1.41 14.38 -2.90
CA SER A 38 -1.03 14.89 -1.59
C SER A 38 -1.75 14.07 -0.53
N LEU A 39 -0.99 13.36 0.30
CA LEU A 39 -1.50 12.43 1.30
C LEU A 39 -0.99 12.84 2.69
N ASP A 40 -1.85 12.71 3.69
CA ASP A 40 -1.49 12.88 5.10
C ASP A 40 -0.63 11.70 5.59
N ALA A 41 -0.01 11.85 6.76
CA ALA A 41 0.67 10.72 7.41
C ALA A 41 -0.30 9.56 7.72
N GLY A 42 0.26 8.34 7.76
CA GLY A 42 -0.48 7.08 8.00
C GLY A 42 -0.26 6.06 6.90
N ALA A 43 -0.90 4.88 7.01
CA ALA A 43 -0.81 3.88 5.96
C ALA A 43 -1.92 3.99 4.91
N TYR A 44 -1.55 3.50 3.74
CA TYR A 44 -2.37 3.49 2.55
C TYR A 44 -2.28 2.13 1.90
N ARG A 45 -3.42 1.69 1.37
CA ARG A 45 -3.53 0.53 0.50
C ARG A 45 -3.64 1.01 -0.93
N VAL A 46 -2.91 0.34 -1.83
CA VAL A 46 -2.97 0.58 -3.27
C VAL A 46 -3.48 -0.68 -3.94
N LEU A 47 -4.65 -0.55 -4.52
CA LEU A 47 -5.37 -1.60 -5.22
C LEU A 47 -5.26 -1.40 -6.73
N PRO A 48 -4.66 -2.32 -7.48
CA PRO A 48 -4.91 -2.40 -8.90
C PRO A 48 -6.42 -2.53 -9.16
N ILE A 49 -6.97 -1.66 -10.01
CA ILE A 49 -8.35 -1.72 -10.47
C ILE A 49 -8.40 -1.66 -11.99
N ASN A 50 -9.50 -2.11 -12.58
CA ASN A 50 -9.77 -2.04 -14.00
C ASN A 50 -10.93 -1.08 -14.29
N SER A 51 -11.39 -1.05 -15.54
CA SER A 51 -12.56 -0.25 -15.94
C SER A 51 -13.84 -0.55 -15.13
N ALA A 52 -14.09 -1.80 -14.79
CA ALA A 52 -15.21 -2.18 -13.93
C ALA A 52 -15.07 -1.66 -12.48
N GLY A 53 -13.84 -1.42 -12.03
CA GLY A 53 -13.51 -0.81 -10.74
C GLY A 53 -13.47 0.72 -10.74
N GLY A 54 -13.83 1.37 -11.85
CA GLY A 54 -13.77 2.83 -12.02
C GLY A 54 -12.46 3.37 -12.58
N GLY A 55 -11.52 2.49 -12.94
CA GLY A 55 -10.26 2.84 -13.59
C GLY A 55 -10.41 3.13 -15.08
N LEU A 56 -9.34 3.62 -15.70
CA LEU A 56 -9.22 3.79 -17.15
C LEU A 56 -8.43 2.65 -17.83
N TYR A 57 -7.61 1.92 -17.07
CA TYR A 57 -6.65 0.96 -17.62
C TYR A 57 -6.58 -0.31 -16.78
N ASP A 58 -6.41 -1.44 -17.44
CA ASP A 58 -6.29 -2.74 -16.77
C ASP A 58 -4.81 -3.09 -16.50
N ALA A 59 -3.97 -2.88 -17.51
CA ALA A 59 -2.53 -3.12 -17.51
C ALA A 59 -1.91 -2.39 -18.71
N TRP A 60 -0.59 -2.42 -18.82
CA TRP A 60 0.13 -1.79 -19.93
C TRP A 60 1.04 -2.79 -20.63
N LEU A 61 1.17 -2.61 -21.94
CA LEU A 61 2.13 -3.31 -22.76
C LEU A 61 3.41 -2.47 -22.77
N ALA A 62 4.51 -3.02 -22.29
CA ALA A 62 5.78 -2.28 -22.15
C ALA A 62 6.67 -2.35 -23.39
N TRP A 63 6.28 -3.17 -24.37
CA TRP A 63 6.97 -3.35 -25.64
C TRP A 63 5.90 -3.57 -26.69
N ASP A 64 6.00 -2.96 -27.86
CA ASP A 64 5.04 -3.10 -28.98
C ASP A 64 4.98 -4.53 -29.58
N VAL A 65 5.63 -5.48 -28.92
CA VAL A 65 5.70 -6.90 -29.23
C VAL A 65 5.20 -7.73 -28.05
N VAL A 66 4.31 -8.67 -28.32
CA VAL A 66 3.93 -9.74 -27.39
C VAL A 66 4.45 -11.06 -27.93
N ASN A 67 5.31 -11.74 -27.16
CA ASN A 67 5.73 -13.11 -27.47
C ASN A 67 5.51 -14.10 -26.31
N CYS A 68 5.01 -13.62 -25.16
CA CYS A 68 4.45 -14.49 -24.14
C CYS A 68 3.10 -15.05 -24.61
N SER A 69 2.96 -16.37 -24.57
CA SER A 69 1.73 -17.07 -24.93
C SER A 69 1.06 -17.79 -23.76
N ASP A 70 1.70 -17.83 -22.58
CA ASP A 70 1.17 -18.48 -21.40
C ASP A 70 0.21 -17.54 -20.64
N PRO A 71 -1.09 -17.88 -20.50
CA PRO A 71 -2.02 -17.09 -19.72
C PRO A 71 -1.68 -17.01 -18.23
N GLN A 72 -0.85 -17.90 -17.69
CA GLN A 72 -0.34 -17.83 -16.31
C GLN A 72 0.86 -16.89 -16.17
N GLY A 73 1.38 -16.37 -17.28
CA GLY A 73 2.51 -15.45 -17.32
C GLY A 73 3.81 -16.13 -17.72
N CYS A 74 4.68 -15.37 -18.37
CA CYS A 74 6.03 -15.76 -18.73
C CYS A 74 7.04 -14.96 -17.89
N ALA A 75 8.00 -15.63 -17.27
CA ALA A 75 9.00 -14.96 -16.44
C ALA A 75 9.81 -13.95 -17.27
N ALA A 76 9.98 -12.74 -16.74
CA ALA A 76 10.75 -11.70 -17.40
C ALA A 76 12.25 -12.06 -17.44
N THR A 77 12.91 -11.64 -18.51
CA THR A 77 14.32 -11.97 -18.76
C THR A 77 15.20 -10.72 -18.83
N ALA A 78 16.47 -10.88 -18.48
CA ALA A 78 17.53 -9.90 -18.76
C ALA A 78 18.70 -10.60 -19.47
N PRO A 79 19.05 -10.20 -20.71
CA PRO A 79 18.36 -9.21 -21.54
C PRO A 79 16.92 -9.63 -21.90
N THR A 80 16.07 -8.66 -22.24
CA THR A 80 14.66 -8.89 -22.56
C THR A 80 14.54 -9.72 -23.83
N THR A 81 14.05 -10.94 -23.67
CA THR A 81 13.74 -11.90 -24.75
C THR A 81 12.28 -12.32 -24.71
N VAL A 82 11.60 -12.09 -23.59
CA VAL A 82 10.18 -12.35 -23.40
C VAL A 82 9.49 -11.02 -23.12
N MET A 83 8.48 -10.71 -23.91
CA MET A 83 7.75 -9.43 -23.92
C MET A 83 6.25 -9.68 -23.90
N GLY A 84 5.53 -8.77 -23.24
CA GLY A 84 4.09 -8.85 -23.09
C GLY A 84 3.55 -7.76 -22.18
N TRP A 85 2.28 -7.89 -21.83
CA TRP A 85 1.58 -7.01 -20.91
C TRP A 85 2.08 -7.18 -19.49
N ILE A 86 2.12 -6.11 -18.71
CA ILE A 86 2.57 -6.11 -17.32
C ILE A 86 1.67 -5.25 -16.43
N ASN A 87 1.66 -5.59 -15.14
CA ASN A 87 1.16 -4.71 -14.08
C ASN A 87 2.34 -4.31 -13.18
N ARG A 88 3.09 -3.31 -13.63
CA ARG A 88 4.27 -2.78 -12.92
C ARG A 88 4.14 -1.27 -12.70
N TYR A 89 4.20 -0.86 -11.45
CA TYR A 89 4.19 0.55 -11.07
C TYR A 89 5.13 0.82 -9.91
N ALA A 90 5.36 2.11 -9.66
CA ALA A 90 6.14 2.59 -8.54
C ALA A 90 5.41 3.69 -7.77
N ILE A 91 5.56 3.63 -6.44
CA ILE A 91 5.10 4.63 -5.48
C ILE A 91 6.35 5.30 -4.91
N THR A 92 6.48 6.61 -5.06
CA THR A 92 7.67 7.35 -4.61
C THR A 92 7.29 8.51 -3.71
N SER A 93 7.90 8.59 -2.53
CA SER A 93 7.86 9.76 -1.66
C SER A 93 8.98 9.67 -0.64
N SER A 94 9.62 10.79 -0.29
CA SER A 94 10.68 10.85 0.74
C SER A 94 10.20 10.45 2.13
N GLU A 95 8.89 10.37 2.34
CA GLU A 95 8.29 10.05 3.64
C GLU A 95 7.82 8.60 3.77
N ILE A 96 8.01 7.74 2.74
CA ILE A 96 7.69 6.31 2.88
C ILE A 96 8.62 5.68 3.92
N ALA A 97 8.03 5.17 5.00
CA ALA A 97 8.75 4.54 6.11
C ALA A 97 8.75 3.01 6.00
N ALA A 98 7.64 2.43 5.54
CA ALA A 98 7.45 0.99 5.38
C ALA A 98 6.57 0.71 4.17
N ALA A 99 6.69 -0.49 3.61
CA ALA A 99 5.86 -0.95 2.50
C ALA A 99 5.73 -2.48 2.46
N SER A 100 4.66 -2.96 1.84
CA SER A 100 4.46 -4.37 1.51
C SER A 100 3.93 -4.50 0.08
N ALA A 101 4.12 -5.67 -0.52
CA ALA A 101 3.51 -6.06 -1.80
C ALA A 101 3.15 -7.55 -1.76
N GLY A 102 2.00 -7.93 -2.31
CA GLY A 102 1.53 -9.33 -2.28
C GLY A 102 1.33 -9.86 -0.85
N GLY A 103 1.09 -8.97 0.12
CA GLY A 103 0.98 -9.31 1.55
C GLY A 103 2.31 -9.57 2.25
N LEU A 104 3.46 -9.32 1.60
CA LEU A 104 4.79 -9.52 2.18
C LEU A 104 5.48 -8.19 2.47
N PRO A 105 6.00 -7.96 3.70
CA PRO A 105 6.81 -6.78 4.01
C PRO A 105 8.04 -6.68 3.11
N LEU A 106 8.33 -5.47 2.63
CA LEU A 106 9.47 -5.19 1.77
C LEU A 106 10.60 -4.55 2.60
N ALA A 107 11.67 -5.30 2.83
CA ALA A 107 12.88 -4.77 3.45
C ALA A 107 13.55 -3.72 2.53
N PRO A 108 14.08 -2.61 3.06
CA PRO A 108 14.80 -1.61 2.27
C PRO A 108 16.04 -2.18 1.57
N VAL A 109 16.18 -1.88 0.28
CA VAL A 109 17.37 -2.19 -0.52
C VAL A 109 17.99 -0.91 -1.08
N SER A 110 19.32 -0.90 -1.25
CA SER A 110 20.05 0.27 -1.77
C SER A 110 20.12 0.34 -3.29
N SER A 111 19.78 -0.76 -3.97
CA SER A 111 19.74 -0.87 -5.44
C SER A 111 18.62 -1.80 -5.88
N ALA A 112 18.13 -1.60 -7.10
CA ALA A 112 17.09 -2.46 -7.67
C ALA A 112 17.63 -3.88 -7.94
N PRO A 113 16.86 -4.94 -7.64
CA PRO A 113 17.23 -6.30 -8.02
C PRO A 113 17.43 -6.42 -9.54
N THR A 114 18.47 -7.13 -9.96
CA THR A 114 18.69 -7.46 -11.38
C THR A 114 17.92 -8.72 -11.72
N LEU A 115 17.13 -8.70 -12.81
CA LEU A 115 16.49 -9.91 -13.30
C LEU A 115 17.50 -11.03 -13.59
N PRO A 116 17.16 -12.30 -13.33
CA PRO A 116 15.87 -12.82 -12.83
C PRO A 116 15.81 -12.94 -11.29
N ALA A 117 16.45 -12.05 -10.53
CA ALA A 117 16.43 -12.13 -9.06
C ALA A 117 15.06 -11.77 -8.48
N SER A 118 14.58 -12.62 -7.57
CA SER A 118 13.44 -12.39 -6.68
C SER A 118 13.95 -11.89 -5.31
N PRO A 119 13.23 -11.00 -4.60
CA PRO A 119 11.89 -10.51 -4.92
C PRO A 119 11.87 -9.43 -6.01
N TYR A 120 10.84 -9.48 -6.86
CA TYR A 120 10.65 -8.50 -7.94
C TYR A 120 10.05 -7.20 -7.42
N SER A 121 9.05 -7.30 -6.54
CA SER A 121 8.62 -6.18 -5.70
C SER A 121 9.72 -5.83 -4.70
N HIS A 122 10.04 -4.56 -4.56
CA HIS A 122 11.13 -4.11 -3.70
C HIS A 122 10.94 -2.67 -3.22
N PHE A 123 11.51 -2.37 -2.05
CA PHE A 123 11.53 -1.01 -1.50
C PHE A 123 12.93 -0.41 -1.62
N LEU A 124 13.14 0.43 -2.64
CA LEU A 124 14.40 1.12 -2.87
C LEU A 124 14.53 2.33 -1.94
N VAL A 125 15.60 2.36 -1.16
CA VAL A 125 16.01 3.52 -0.35
C VAL A 125 17.42 3.94 -0.74
N SER A 126 17.53 5.08 -1.41
CA SER A 126 18.81 5.61 -1.90
C SER A 126 18.82 7.13 -1.80
N GLY A 127 19.67 7.67 -0.92
CA GLY A 127 19.64 9.10 -0.57
C GLY A 127 18.27 9.52 -0.03
N SER A 128 17.67 10.54 -0.64
CA SER A 128 16.29 10.98 -0.33
C SER A 128 15.22 10.20 -1.08
N THR A 129 15.60 9.33 -2.03
CA THR A 129 14.64 8.53 -2.78
C THR A 129 14.19 7.35 -1.95
N ARG A 130 12.88 7.23 -1.81
CA ARG A 130 12.17 6.11 -1.21
C ARG A 130 11.10 5.70 -2.21
N ARG A 131 11.27 4.53 -2.81
CA ARG A 131 10.45 4.08 -3.93
C ARG A 131 10.08 2.61 -3.76
N VAL A 132 8.80 2.34 -3.68
CA VAL A 132 8.24 1.00 -3.71
C VAL A 132 7.96 0.65 -5.16
N VAL A 133 8.56 -0.41 -5.67
CA VAL A 133 8.22 -0.98 -6.99
C VAL A 133 7.38 -2.23 -6.73
N VAL A 134 6.24 -2.30 -7.41
CA VAL A 134 5.29 -3.41 -7.30
C VAL A 134 5.25 -4.10 -8.64
N TRP A 135 5.65 -5.37 -8.64
CA TRP A 135 5.70 -6.24 -9.81
C TRP A 135 5.85 -7.70 -9.39
N ASP A 136 5.20 -8.59 -10.12
CA ASP A 136 5.27 -10.05 -9.97
C ASP A 136 6.49 -10.69 -10.67
N GLY A 137 7.17 -9.95 -11.55
CA GLY A 137 8.30 -10.44 -12.35
C GLY A 137 7.90 -11.18 -13.63
N TYR A 138 6.63 -11.12 -14.02
CA TYR A 138 6.09 -11.78 -15.20
C TYR A 138 5.59 -10.78 -16.24
N VAL A 139 5.46 -11.27 -17.47
CA VAL A 139 4.77 -10.62 -18.58
C VAL A 139 3.66 -11.55 -19.07
N TYR A 140 2.64 -10.99 -19.71
CA TYR A 140 1.39 -11.69 -20.02
C TYR A 140 0.97 -11.51 -21.47
N PRO A 141 0.17 -12.45 -22.04
CA PRO A 141 -0.27 -12.38 -23.42
C PRO A 141 -1.25 -11.22 -23.69
N THR A 142 -2.01 -10.79 -22.68
CA THR A 142 -3.02 -9.71 -22.79
C THR A 142 -3.12 -8.93 -21.47
N SER A 143 -3.82 -7.79 -21.48
CA SER A 143 -4.04 -6.95 -20.30
C SER A 143 -4.80 -7.66 -19.18
N GLY A 144 -5.74 -8.56 -19.51
CA GLY A 144 -6.60 -9.25 -18.54
C GLY A 144 -5.81 -10.12 -17.54
N PRO A 145 -4.99 -11.08 -17.99
CA PRO A 145 -4.11 -11.85 -17.11
C PRO A 145 -3.09 -11.00 -16.35
N ALA A 146 -2.54 -9.95 -16.98
CA ALA A 146 -1.65 -9.01 -16.28
C ALA A 146 -2.36 -8.30 -15.12
N PHE A 147 -3.59 -7.85 -15.32
CA PHE A 147 -4.41 -7.28 -14.26
C PHE A 147 -4.75 -8.33 -13.18
N ALA A 148 -5.08 -9.55 -13.58
CA ALA A 148 -5.46 -10.61 -12.65
C ALA A 148 -4.30 -11.06 -11.74
N ALA A 149 -3.05 -10.93 -12.20
CA ALA A 149 -1.86 -11.23 -11.44
C ALA A 149 -1.35 -10.05 -10.59
N ALA A 150 -1.98 -8.89 -10.69
CA ALA A 150 -1.51 -7.68 -10.05
C ALA A 150 -1.54 -7.79 -8.51
N ASP A 151 -0.41 -7.43 -7.89
CA ASP A 151 -0.29 -7.42 -6.44
C ASP A 151 -0.92 -6.16 -5.81
N VAL A 152 -1.57 -6.36 -4.67
CA VAL A 152 -1.92 -5.27 -3.77
C VAL A 152 -0.66 -4.83 -3.03
N ALA A 153 -0.49 -3.51 -2.88
CA ALA A 153 0.58 -2.94 -2.08
C ALA A 153 0.03 -2.14 -0.90
N THR A 154 0.82 -2.05 0.17
CA THR A 154 0.61 -1.07 1.24
C THR A 154 1.87 -0.23 1.43
N PHE A 155 1.71 1.00 1.88
CA PHE A 155 2.83 1.85 2.29
C PHE A 155 2.42 2.78 3.44
N THR A 156 3.38 3.10 4.30
CA THR A 156 3.17 4.02 5.43
C THR A 156 3.98 5.29 5.22
N LEU A 157 3.32 6.44 5.33
CA LEU A 157 3.96 7.75 5.31
C LEU A 157 4.24 8.21 6.75
N ALA A 158 5.51 8.53 7.04
CA ALA A 158 5.92 9.10 8.32
C ALA A 158 5.38 10.53 8.52
N SER A 159 5.27 11.30 7.44
CA SER A 159 4.77 12.67 7.43
C SER A 159 3.87 12.89 6.21
N ALA A 160 2.97 13.87 6.29
CA ALA A 160 2.20 14.30 5.14
C ALA A 160 3.14 14.70 3.98
N SER A 161 2.89 14.19 2.79
CA SER A 161 3.79 14.36 1.65
C SER A 161 3.10 14.23 0.31
N SER A 162 3.85 14.65 -0.71
CA SER A 162 3.55 14.35 -2.11
C SER A 162 3.96 12.91 -2.42
N VAL A 163 3.04 12.13 -2.98
CA VAL A 163 3.26 10.74 -3.39
C VAL A 163 3.10 10.63 -4.90
N VAL A 164 4.15 10.14 -5.55
CA VAL A 164 4.27 10.06 -7.01
C VAL A 164 4.07 8.62 -7.47
N PHE A 165 3.16 8.42 -8.41
CA PHE A 165 2.83 7.14 -9.03
C PHE A 165 3.30 7.15 -10.49
N SER A 166 4.06 6.14 -10.90
CA SER A 166 4.65 6.06 -12.25
C SER A 166 4.87 4.62 -12.71
N HIS A 167 5.06 4.39 -14.01
CA HIS A 167 5.35 3.06 -14.59
C HIS A 167 6.85 2.75 -14.74
N LEU A 168 7.71 3.76 -14.52
CA LEU A 168 9.17 3.71 -14.61
C LEU A 168 9.74 3.31 -15.98
N ASP A 169 9.01 3.55 -17.06
CA ASP A 169 9.52 3.37 -18.42
C ASP A 169 9.92 4.70 -19.09
N PRO A 170 11.20 4.93 -19.42
CA PRO A 170 11.59 6.10 -20.17
C PRO A 170 11.25 6.00 -21.67
N LEU A 171 11.11 4.79 -22.23
CA LEU A 171 10.74 4.59 -23.62
C LEU A 171 9.23 4.35 -23.68
N VAL A 172 8.47 5.39 -24.05
CA VAL A 172 7.01 5.35 -24.06
C VAL A 172 6.41 5.21 -25.45
N THR A 173 7.25 5.17 -26.48
CA THR A 173 6.83 5.14 -27.89
C THR A 173 6.35 3.77 -28.35
N ASP A 174 6.76 2.72 -27.65
CA ASP A 174 6.39 1.31 -27.84
C ASP A 174 5.42 0.81 -26.76
N ASN A 175 4.91 1.71 -25.92
CA ASN A 175 3.93 1.37 -24.90
C ASN A 175 2.50 1.37 -25.44
N GLU A 176 1.64 0.57 -24.80
CA GLU A 176 0.19 0.64 -24.95
C GLU A 176 -0.49 0.59 -23.57
N GLY A 177 -1.63 1.27 -23.41
CA GLY A 177 -2.47 1.18 -22.21
C GLY A 177 -1.96 1.99 -21.01
N GLY A 178 -2.09 1.43 -19.81
CA GLY A 178 -1.77 2.12 -18.56
C GLY A 178 -2.12 1.29 -17.32
N MET A 179 -2.16 1.92 -16.15
CA MET A 179 -2.56 1.25 -14.91
C MET A 179 -3.50 2.13 -14.11
N SER A 180 -4.56 1.54 -13.60
CA SER A 180 -5.46 2.21 -12.68
C SER A 180 -5.30 1.65 -11.28
N LEU A 181 -5.10 2.55 -10.32
CA LEU A 181 -4.85 2.23 -8.92
C LEU A 181 -5.88 2.96 -8.06
N ARG A 182 -6.50 2.27 -7.11
CA ARG A 182 -7.31 2.88 -6.06
C ARG A 182 -6.47 2.98 -4.79
N VAL A 183 -6.26 4.21 -4.34
CA VAL A 183 -5.48 4.54 -3.14
C VAL A 183 -6.45 4.84 -2.01
N GLU A 184 -6.38 4.04 -0.96
CA GLU A 184 -7.28 4.09 0.19
C GLU A 184 -6.46 4.32 1.44
N ARG A 185 -6.83 5.32 2.26
CA ARG A 185 -6.23 5.47 3.58
C ARG A 185 -6.73 4.33 4.46
N LEU A 186 -5.80 3.64 5.11
CA LEU A 186 -6.16 2.61 6.07
C LEU A 186 -6.58 3.27 7.39
N PRO A 187 -7.58 2.70 8.10
CA PRO A 187 -7.86 3.13 9.47
C PRO A 187 -6.67 2.80 10.37
N ALA A 188 -6.54 3.50 11.49
CA ALA A 188 -5.55 3.13 12.50
C ALA A 188 -5.88 1.74 13.08
N CYS A 189 -4.85 1.00 13.48
CA CYS A 189 -4.96 -0.32 14.13
C CYS A 189 -4.65 -0.26 15.64
N PRO A 190 -5.55 0.19 16.53
CA PRO A 190 -5.45 -0.24 17.91
C PRO A 190 -5.54 -1.77 17.92
N GLY A 191 -4.48 -2.49 18.30
CA GLY A 191 -4.46 -3.96 18.26
C GLY A 191 -3.41 -4.62 17.38
N ASP A 192 -2.74 -3.90 16.48
CA ASP A 192 -1.69 -4.46 15.59
C ASP A 192 -0.32 -4.25 16.23
N ALA A 193 0.08 -5.19 17.08
CA ALA A 193 1.26 -5.07 17.93
C ALA A 193 2.56 -5.39 17.18
N ASP A 194 2.51 -6.23 16.15
CA ASP A 194 3.69 -6.52 15.31
C ASP A 194 3.81 -5.60 14.08
N PHE A 195 2.84 -4.69 13.89
CA PHE A 195 2.77 -3.73 12.79
C PHE A 195 2.72 -4.40 11.41
N ASN A 196 2.14 -5.60 11.34
CA ASN A 196 1.99 -6.32 10.07
C ASN A 196 0.79 -5.83 9.23
N GLY A 197 -0.03 -4.93 9.78
CA GLY A 197 -1.21 -4.34 9.13
C GLY A 197 -2.48 -5.16 9.27
N VAL A 198 -2.48 -6.21 10.10
CA VAL A 198 -3.63 -7.10 10.35
C VAL A 198 -3.68 -7.51 11.81
N VAL A 199 -4.73 -7.08 12.52
CA VAL A 199 -4.95 -7.49 13.91
C VAL A 199 -5.39 -8.94 13.98
N ASN A 200 -4.56 -9.81 14.56
CA ASN A 200 -4.80 -11.24 14.63
C ASN A 200 -4.22 -11.89 15.90
N PHE A 201 -4.08 -13.22 15.89
CA PHE A 201 -3.63 -13.99 17.05
C PHE A 201 -2.17 -13.71 17.44
N THR A 202 -1.33 -13.34 16.48
CA THR A 202 0.06 -12.92 16.75
C THR A 202 0.07 -11.68 17.64
N ASP A 203 -0.77 -10.69 17.33
CA ASP A 203 -0.87 -9.47 18.14
C ASP A 203 -1.43 -9.74 19.53
N LEU A 204 -2.43 -10.62 19.63
CA LEU A 204 -2.95 -11.05 20.92
C LEU A 204 -1.86 -11.72 21.77
N THR A 205 -1.00 -12.51 21.13
CA THR A 205 0.12 -13.15 21.84
C THR A 205 1.08 -12.09 22.39
N ILE A 206 1.44 -11.09 21.58
CA ILE A 206 2.30 -9.98 22.01
C ILE A 206 1.67 -9.19 23.17
N LEU A 207 0.37 -8.87 23.09
CA LEU A 207 -0.33 -8.19 24.17
C LEU A 207 -0.31 -9.00 25.47
N LEU A 208 -0.55 -10.31 25.40
CA LEU A 208 -0.56 -11.18 26.58
C LEU A 208 0.83 -11.34 27.20
N GLU A 209 1.88 -11.35 26.38
CA GLU A 209 3.27 -11.37 26.85
C GLU A 209 3.66 -10.05 27.55
N ALA A 210 3.07 -8.93 27.12
CA ALA A 210 3.30 -7.60 27.69
C ALA A 210 2.35 -7.25 28.86
N TRP A 211 1.52 -8.17 29.34
CA TRP A 211 0.48 -7.85 30.31
C TRP A 211 1.02 -7.20 31.61
N GLY A 212 0.48 -6.03 31.96
CA GLY A 212 0.86 -5.27 33.14
C GLY A 212 2.18 -4.49 33.02
N THR A 213 2.75 -4.37 31.82
CA THR A 213 3.92 -3.52 31.53
C THR A 213 3.50 -2.20 30.86
N ASP A 214 4.46 -1.38 30.48
CA ASP A 214 4.33 -0.13 29.72
C ASP A 214 4.80 -0.30 28.25
N GLU A 215 4.73 -1.52 27.70
CA GLU A 215 5.16 -1.80 26.32
C GLU A 215 4.29 -1.06 25.30
N ALA A 216 4.86 -0.05 24.65
CA ALA A 216 4.14 0.84 23.74
C ALA A 216 3.54 0.13 22.52
N ALA A 217 4.10 -1.01 22.10
CA ALA A 217 3.54 -1.81 21.02
C ALA A 217 2.25 -2.54 21.41
N ALA A 218 1.98 -2.73 22.71
CA ALA A 218 0.79 -3.41 23.24
C ALA A 218 -0.15 -2.48 24.05
N ASP A 219 0.30 -1.27 24.40
CA ASP A 219 -0.50 -0.19 25.01
C ASP A 219 -1.25 0.58 23.91
N PHE A 220 -2.35 0.00 23.44
CA PHE A 220 -3.10 0.51 22.30
C PHE A 220 -3.95 1.74 22.62
N ASN A 221 -4.29 1.94 23.89
CA ASN A 221 -5.03 3.11 24.33
C ASN A 221 -4.11 4.26 24.80
N GLY A 222 -2.81 3.99 24.97
CA GLY A 222 -1.78 4.95 25.36
C GLY A 222 -1.88 5.42 26.81
N ASP A 223 -2.45 4.61 27.70
CA ASP A 223 -2.61 4.94 29.13
C ASP A 223 -1.39 4.60 29.99
N GLY A 224 -0.38 3.97 29.40
CA GLY A 224 0.88 3.59 30.02
C GLY A 224 0.84 2.25 30.74
N LEU A 225 -0.22 1.45 30.59
CA LEU A 225 -0.33 0.13 31.19
C LEU A 225 -1.08 -0.86 30.29
N VAL A 226 -0.39 -1.89 29.80
CA VAL A 226 -1.02 -2.97 29.02
C VAL A 226 -1.98 -3.77 29.89
N ASN A 227 -3.28 -3.65 29.63
CA ASN A 227 -4.32 -4.27 30.45
C ASN A 227 -5.57 -4.68 29.63
N PHE A 228 -6.69 -4.88 30.32
CA PHE A 228 -7.95 -5.29 29.69
C PHE A 228 -8.51 -4.25 28.71
N ALA A 229 -8.19 -2.96 28.88
CA ALA A 229 -8.56 -1.91 27.96
C ALA A 229 -7.88 -2.09 26.58
N ASP A 230 -6.61 -2.49 26.56
CA ASP A 230 -5.89 -2.81 25.34
C ASP A 230 -6.41 -4.09 24.70
N LEU A 231 -6.74 -5.11 25.50
CA LEU A 231 -7.36 -6.32 24.97
C LEU A 231 -8.68 -6.01 24.27
N ASN A 232 -9.53 -5.16 24.85
CA ASN A 232 -10.77 -4.74 24.20
C ASN A 232 -10.47 -3.98 22.90
N SER A 233 -9.48 -3.10 22.89
CA SER A 233 -9.07 -2.35 21.69
C SER A 233 -8.65 -3.29 20.57
N LEU A 234 -7.86 -4.31 20.89
CA LEU A 234 -7.45 -5.37 19.95
C LEU A 234 -8.64 -6.17 19.44
N LEU A 235 -9.55 -6.58 20.32
CA LEU A 235 -10.72 -7.37 19.93
C LEU A 235 -11.72 -6.56 19.08
N ASP A 236 -11.87 -5.26 19.34
CA ASP A 236 -12.66 -4.35 18.52
C ASP A 236 -12.09 -4.21 17.10
N ALA A 237 -10.78 -4.38 16.95
CA ALA A 237 -10.06 -4.36 15.68
C ALA A 237 -9.82 -5.75 15.07
N TRP A 238 -10.31 -6.83 15.67
CA TRP A 238 -9.95 -8.19 15.26
C TRP A 238 -10.24 -8.48 13.77
N GLY A 239 -9.21 -8.94 13.05
CA GLY A 239 -9.26 -9.24 11.63
C GLY A 239 -9.36 -8.02 10.71
N GLN A 240 -9.28 -6.79 11.25
CA GLN A 240 -9.20 -5.59 10.44
C GLN A 240 -7.85 -5.53 9.72
N VAL A 241 -7.90 -5.12 8.45
CA VAL A 241 -6.73 -4.66 7.72
C VAL A 241 -6.62 -3.16 7.90
N CYS A 242 -5.50 -2.70 8.42
CA CYS A 242 -5.34 -1.32 8.89
C CYS A 242 -3.85 -0.90 8.83
N GLY A 243 -3.53 0.35 9.18
CA GLY A 243 -2.14 0.84 9.23
C GLY A 243 -1.98 2.36 9.24
#